data_AF-A0A9D2IGE0-F1
#
_entry.id   AF-A0A9D2IGE0-F1
#
_cell.length_a   1.000
_cell.length_b   1.000
_cell.length_c   1.000
_cell.angle_alpha   90.00
_cell.angle_beta   90.00
_cell.angle_gamma   90.00
#
_symmetry.space_group_name_H-M   'P 1'
#
loop_
_entity.id
_entity.type
_entity.pdbx_description
1 polymer ?
#
loop_
_entity_poly.entity_id
_entity_poly.type
_entity_poly.pdbx_seq_one_letter_code
_entity_poly.pdbx_strand_id
1 'polypeptide(L)'
;LMSEFTSQNRGGKGVKCYKITEKTGNIVGMKAVNDDNEIMIITIGGIIIRMKVSDISVLGRVTSGVKLIDMEDDITVASIAKVREDKSLMDNENNETGDQEETDTEKDTGDPSESSQKES
;
A
#
# COMPACT_ATOMS: atom_id res chain seq x y z
N LEU A 1 -4.67 10.09 -13.65
CA LEU A 1 -3.90 9.03 -14.36
C LEU A 1 -4.77 7.89 -14.85
N MET A 2 -5.57 7.21 -14.01
CA MET A 2 -6.49 6.16 -14.52
C MET A 2 -7.45 6.68 -15.59
N SER A 3 -7.85 7.95 -15.50
CA SER A 3 -8.65 8.65 -16.50
C SER A 3 -8.04 8.71 -17.91
N GLU A 4 -6.72 8.52 -18.06
CA GLU A 4 -6.07 8.49 -19.38
C GLU A 4 -6.27 7.15 -20.12
N PHE A 5 -6.74 6.12 -19.42
CA PHE A 5 -7.10 4.83 -20.02
C PHE A 5 -8.59 4.85 -20.40
N THR A 6 -8.88 5.01 -21.69
CA THR A 6 -10.24 4.88 -22.20
C THR A 6 -10.67 3.42 -22.19
N SER A 7 -11.94 3.15 -21.86
CA SER A 7 -12.51 1.82 -21.94
C SER A 7 -12.42 1.27 -23.37
N GLN A 8 -11.99 0.01 -23.49
CA GLN A 8 -11.86 -0.69 -24.77
C GLN A 8 -12.66 -1.99 -24.74
N ASN A 9 -13.17 -2.40 -25.90
CA ASN A 9 -13.83 -3.68 -26.05
C ASN A 9 -12.83 -4.83 -25.91
N ARG A 10 -13.30 -5.97 -25.37
CA ARG A 10 -12.49 -7.18 -25.23
C ARG A 10 -12.05 -7.72 -26.59
N GLY A 11 -10.80 -8.19 -26.68
CA GLY A 11 -10.24 -8.81 -27.90
C GLY A 11 -9.55 -7.83 -28.86
N GLY A 12 -9.51 -6.53 -28.53
CA GLY A 12 -8.69 -5.55 -29.24
C GLY A 12 -7.20 -5.63 -28.89
N LYS A 13 -6.38 -4.86 -29.63
CA LYS A 13 -4.92 -4.75 -29.38
C LYS A 13 -4.56 -3.95 -28.11
N GLY A 14 -5.56 -3.34 -27.47
CA GLY A 14 -5.35 -2.43 -26.33
C GLY A 14 -4.80 -1.06 -26.74
N VAL A 15 -4.43 -0.27 -25.75
CA VAL A 15 -3.89 1.09 -25.90
C VAL A 15 -2.46 1.17 -25.38
N LYS A 16 -1.54 1.81 -26.12
CA LYS A 16 -0.12 1.91 -25.74
C LYS A 16 0.05 2.58 -24.37
N CYS A 17 0.66 1.91 -23.40
CA CYS A 17 0.77 2.36 -22.01
C CYS A 17 2.21 2.68 -21.55
N TYR A 18 3.19 2.53 -22.44
CA TYR A 18 4.60 2.82 -22.19
C TYR A 18 5.36 2.94 -23.51
N LYS A 19 6.43 3.72 -23.55
CA LYS A 19 7.37 3.78 -24.68
C LYS A 19 8.61 2.94 -24.39
N ILE A 20 8.60 1.71 -24.91
CA ILE A 20 9.76 0.81 -24.92
C ILE A 20 10.84 1.37 -25.86
N THR A 21 12.07 1.41 -25.37
CA THR A 21 13.30 1.70 -26.10
C THR A 21 14.35 0.65 -25.75
N GLU A 22 15.41 0.54 -26.54
CA GLU A 22 16.53 -0.38 -26.25
C GLU A 22 17.13 -0.12 -24.86
N LYS A 23 17.22 1.15 -24.44
CA LYS A 23 17.73 1.54 -23.11
C LYS A 23 16.82 1.13 -21.95
N THR A 24 15.51 1.13 -22.15
CA THR A 24 14.55 0.85 -21.06
C THR A 24 14.23 -0.63 -20.90
N GLY A 25 14.43 -1.42 -21.96
CA GLY A 25 14.01 -2.81 -22.00
C GLY A 25 12.48 -3.00 -21.94
N ASN A 26 12.08 -4.26 -21.80
CA ASN A 26 10.68 -4.68 -21.74
C ASN A 26 10.08 -4.45 -20.34
N ILE A 27 8.74 -4.39 -20.29
CA ILE A 27 8.01 -4.24 -19.02
C ILE A 27 7.99 -5.59 -18.28
N VAL A 28 8.48 -5.59 -17.04
CA VAL A 28 8.50 -6.78 -16.16
C VAL A 28 7.15 -6.97 -15.44
N GLY A 29 6.45 -5.88 -15.13
CA GLY A 29 5.15 -5.95 -14.47
C GLY A 29 4.47 -4.60 -14.31
N MET A 30 3.22 -4.64 -13.86
CA MET A 30 2.42 -3.46 -13.54
C MET A 30 1.61 -3.73 -12.28
N LYS A 31 1.50 -2.74 -11.39
CA LYS A 31 0.73 -2.82 -10.15
C LYS A 31 -0.12 -1.56 -10.00
N ALA A 32 -1.38 -1.73 -9.61
CA ALA A 32 -2.23 -0.61 -9.21
C ALA A 32 -1.86 -0.16 -7.80
N VAL A 33 -1.53 1.12 -7.66
CA VAL A 33 -1.07 1.73 -6.42
C VAL A 33 -1.81 3.04 -6.16
N ASN A 34 -1.82 3.45 -4.91
CA ASN A 34 -2.12 4.81 -4.46
C ASN A 34 -0.87 5.39 -3.76
N ASP A 35 -0.94 6.67 -3.39
CA ASP A 35 0.21 7.42 -2.86
C ASP A 35 0.70 6.89 -1.50
N ASP A 36 -0.17 6.21 -0.75
CA ASP A 36 0.15 5.60 0.55
C ASP A 36 0.87 4.25 0.41
N ASN A 37 0.97 3.70 -0.80
CA ASN A 37 1.62 2.41 -0.99
C ASN A 37 3.13 2.53 -1.06
N GLU A 38 3.75 1.41 -0.76
CA GLU A 38 5.15 1.17 -1.08
C GLU A 38 5.25 0.05 -2.11
N ILE A 39 6.33 0.11 -2.88
CA ILE A 39 6.69 -0.94 -3.81
C ILE A 39 8.05 -1.53 -3.44
N MET A 40 8.22 -2.81 -3.74
CA MET A 40 9.49 -3.51 -3.70
C MET A 40 9.91 -3.87 -5.13
N ILE A 41 11.15 -3.53 -5.46
CA ILE A 41 11.83 -3.94 -6.69
C ILE A 41 12.81 -5.04 -6.30
N ILE A 42 12.74 -6.18 -7.00
CA ILE A 42 13.59 -7.35 -6.73
C ILE A 42 14.43 -7.58 -7.98
N THR A 43 15.76 -7.57 -7.82
CA THR A 43 16.71 -7.81 -8.92
C THR A 43 17.13 -9.28 -8.99
N ILE A 44 17.69 -9.69 -10.12
CA ILE A 44 18.28 -11.05 -10.26
C ILE A 44 19.49 -11.27 -9.34
N GLY A 45 20.12 -10.20 -8.84
CA GLY A 45 21.23 -10.25 -7.88
C GLY A 45 20.79 -10.43 -6.43
N GLY A 46 19.49 -10.61 -6.16
CA GLY A 46 18.95 -10.77 -4.81
C GLY A 46 18.83 -9.46 -4.02
N ILE A 47 19.02 -8.31 -4.66
CA ILE A 47 18.84 -6.99 -4.04
C ILE A 47 17.35 -6.65 -4.05
N ILE A 48 16.84 -6.26 -2.88
CA ILE A 48 15.46 -5.83 -2.69
C ILE A 48 15.46 -4.35 -2.29
N ILE A 49 14.75 -3.54 -3.06
CA ILE A 49 14.67 -2.09 -2.86
C ILE A 49 13.23 -1.73 -2.57
N ARG A 50 12.97 -1.15 -1.39
CA ARG A 50 11.67 -0.67 -0.95
C ARG A 50 11.61 0.84 -1.07
N MET A 51 10.56 1.37 -1.67
CA MET A 51 10.35 2.82 -1.79
C MET A 51 8.87 3.20 -1.76
N LYS A 52 8.58 4.42 -1.31
CA LYS A 52 7.22 4.98 -1.31
C LYS A 52 6.81 5.36 -2.72
N VAL A 53 5.53 5.13 -3.05
CA VAL A 53 4.97 5.52 -4.34
C VAL A 53 4.91 7.04 -4.48
N SER A 54 4.71 7.77 -3.39
CA SER A 54 4.70 9.23 -3.38
C SER A 54 6.02 9.88 -3.82
N ASP A 55 7.14 9.16 -3.76
CA ASP A 55 8.45 9.64 -4.24
C ASP A 55 8.62 9.44 -5.76
N ILE A 56 7.72 8.72 -6.42
CA ILE A 56 7.81 8.37 -7.85
C ILE A 56 7.11 9.44 -8.69
N SER A 57 7.79 9.92 -9.74
CA SER A 57 7.23 10.90 -10.65
C SER A 57 5.97 10.38 -11.37
N VAL A 58 4.89 11.16 -11.28
CA VAL A 58 3.66 10.94 -12.02
C VAL A 58 3.82 11.46 -13.45
N LEU A 59 3.77 10.55 -14.42
CA LEU A 59 3.89 10.84 -15.85
C LEU A 59 2.70 10.28 -16.62
N GLY A 60 2.40 10.89 -17.77
CA GLY A 60 1.36 10.40 -18.68
C GLY A 60 1.71 9.04 -19.30
N ARG A 61 0.71 8.40 -19.92
CA ARG A 61 0.80 7.03 -20.44
C ARG A 61 1.91 6.77 -21.46
N VAL A 62 2.17 7.69 -22.39
CA VAL A 62 3.12 7.46 -23.49
C VAL A 62 4.46 8.12 -23.20
N THR A 63 5.12 7.65 -22.15
CA THR A 63 6.44 8.11 -21.72
C THR A 63 7.40 6.94 -21.52
N SER A 64 8.69 7.23 -21.32
CA SER A 64 9.71 6.22 -20.98
C SER A 64 10.01 6.16 -19.47
N GLY A 65 9.20 6.83 -18.65
CA GLY A 65 9.39 6.87 -17.21
C GLY A 65 10.61 7.67 -16.75
N VAL A 66 10.90 7.53 -15.46
CA VAL A 66 12.11 8.03 -14.79
C VAL A 66 12.92 6.84 -14.28
N LYS A 67 14.24 7.02 -14.14
CA LYS A 67 15.11 6.02 -13.52
C LYS A 67 14.92 6.09 -12.00
N LEU A 68 14.50 4.98 -11.38
CA LEU A 68 14.31 4.89 -9.93
C LEU A 68 15.59 4.50 -9.21
N ILE A 69 16.38 3.61 -9.81
CA ILE A 69 17.58 3.02 -9.22
C ILE A 69 18.69 2.93 -10.27
N ASP A 70 19.93 3.13 -9.85
CA ASP A 70 21.10 2.73 -10.62
C ASP A 70 21.29 1.22 -10.51
N MET A 71 21.52 0.57 -11.64
CA MET A 71 21.80 -0.87 -11.74
C MET A 71 23.14 -1.04 -12.40
N GLU A 72 23.88 -2.06 -11.97
CA GLU A 72 25.08 -2.54 -12.65
C GLU A 72 24.70 -3.18 -14.00
N ASP A 73 25.64 -3.20 -14.96
CA ASP A 73 25.34 -3.55 -16.36
C ASP A 73 24.75 -4.96 -16.53
N ASP A 74 25.09 -5.90 -15.66
CA ASP A 74 24.63 -7.29 -15.72
C ASP A 74 23.43 -7.59 -14.79
N ILE A 75 22.92 -6.59 -14.07
CA ILE A 75 21.81 -6.76 -13.13
C ILE A 75 20.52 -6.18 -13.71
N THR A 76 19.48 -7.00 -13.72
CA THR A 76 18.14 -6.63 -14.19
C THR A 76 17.08 -6.82 -13.11
N VAL A 77 15.93 -6.16 -13.31
CA VAL A 77 14.76 -6.32 -12.45
C VAL A 77 14.09 -7.67 -12.76
N ALA A 78 14.00 -8.52 -11.75
CA ALA A 78 13.32 -9.81 -11.84
C ALA A 78 11.81 -9.65 -11.61
N SER A 79 11.41 -8.84 -10.63
CA SER A 79 9.99 -8.62 -10.33
C SER A 79 9.72 -7.34 -9.54
N ILE A 80 8.44 -6.98 -9.47
CA ILE A 80 7.93 -5.89 -8.64
C ILE A 80 6.78 -6.38 -7.75
N ALA A 81 6.74 -5.91 -6.51
CA ALA A 81 5.69 -6.23 -5.55
C ALA A 81 5.12 -4.94 -4.93
N LYS A 82 3.83 -4.95 -4.63
CA LYS A 82 3.19 -3.92 -3.80
C LYS A 82 3.24 -4.40 -2.35
N VAL A 83 3.77 -3.58 -1.46
CA VAL A 83 3.82 -3.90 -0.04
C VAL A 83 2.41 -3.82 0.55
N ARG A 84 2.06 -4.79 1.39
CA ARG A 84 0.83 -4.78 2.17
C ARG A 84 1.22 -4.56 3.62
N GLU A 85 0.61 -3.57 4.26
CA GLU A 85 0.72 -3.42 5.70
C GLU A 85 -0.12 -4.51 6.36
N ASP A 86 0.52 -5.32 7.20
CA ASP A 86 -0.19 -6.26 8.04
C ASP A 86 -0.52 -5.59 9.36
N LYS A 87 -1.76 -5.12 9.48
CA LYS A 87 -2.25 -4.46 10.69
C LYS A 87 -2.28 -5.39 11.91
N SER A 88 -2.17 -6.71 11.73
CA SER A 88 -2.12 -7.67 12.84
C SER A 88 -0.75 -7.71 13.55
N LEU A 89 0.28 -7.10 12.97
CA LEU A 89 1.63 -7.06 13.51
C LEU A 89 1.95 -5.75 14.25
N MET A 90 0.98 -4.83 14.38
CA MET A 90 1.20 -3.50 14.97
C MET A 90 0.66 -3.34 16.40
N ASP A 91 0.12 -4.39 17.02
CA ASP A 91 -0.23 -4.38 18.45
C ASP A 91 0.93 -4.95 19.27
N ASN A 92 1.91 -4.10 19.62
CA ASN A 92 2.69 -4.17 20.86
C ASN A 92 3.75 -3.07 20.87
N GLU A 93 3.42 -1.93 21.46
CA GLU A 93 4.31 -1.15 22.34
C GLU A 93 3.55 0.12 22.79
N ASN A 94 2.66 -0.03 23.77
CA ASN A 94 2.42 1.04 24.73
C ASN A 94 1.92 0.48 26.08
N ASN A 95 2.86 0.03 26.88
CA ASN A 95 2.80 -0.08 28.33
C ASN A 95 4.27 0.17 28.74
N GLU A 96 4.68 1.14 29.56
CA GLU A 96 4.21 1.67 30.85
C GLU A 96 4.78 3.13 30.94
N THR A 97 4.35 4.11 31.75
CA THR A 97 4.24 4.14 33.22
C THR A 97 3.63 5.49 33.68
N GLY A 98 2.90 5.47 34.81
CA GLY A 98 2.65 6.63 35.72
C GLY A 98 1.25 7.25 35.58
N ASP A 99 0.41 7.37 36.61
CA ASP A 99 0.63 7.34 38.05
C ASP A 99 -0.68 6.96 38.76
N GLN A 100 -0.58 6.38 39.96
CA GLN A 100 -1.71 6.13 40.85
C GLN A 100 -2.14 7.44 41.52
N GLU A 101 -3.43 7.74 41.54
CA GLU A 101 -4.01 8.54 42.61
C GLU A 101 -5.32 7.90 43.07
N GLU A 102 -5.28 7.36 44.29
CA GLU A 102 -6.46 7.03 45.08
C GLU A 102 -7.15 8.33 45.51
N THR A 103 -8.47 8.41 45.34
CA THR A 103 -9.31 9.09 46.34
C THR A 103 -10.57 8.26 46.59
N ASP A 104 -10.74 7.96 47.86
CA ASP A 104 -11.75 7.14 48.52
C ASP A 104 -13.20 7.62 48.40
N THR A 105 -14.11 6.61 48.36
CA THR A 105 -15.38 6.46 49.11
C THR A 105 -16.50 7.49 48.83
N GLU A 106 -17.72 7.13 48.43
CA GLU A 106 -18.69 6.36 49.25
C GLU A 106 -19.90 5.83 48.44
N LYS A 107 -20.46 4.72 48.93
CA LYS A 107 -21.58 3.91 48.41
C LYS A 107 -22.92 4.66 48.42
N ASP A 108 -23.81 4.32 47.47
CA ASP A 108 -25.14 3.83 47.82
C ASP A 108 -25.69 2.89 46.72
N THR A 109 -26.70 2.13 47.09
CA THR A 109 -26.95 0.73 46.79
C THR A 109 -28.20 0.53 45.92
N GLY A 110 -28.30 -0.62 45.23
CA GLY A 110 -29.60 -1.21 44.88
C GLY A 110 -29.85 -1.56 43.40
N ASP A 111 -29.48 -2.78 43.01
CA ASP A 111 -30.22 -3.63 42.03
C ASP A 111 -31.46 -4.22 42.78
N PRO A 112 -32.50 -4.88 42.19
CA PRO A 112 -32.73 -5.27 40.79
C PRO A 112 -34.17 -5.13 40.24
N SER A 113 -34.32 -5.49 38.96
CA SER A 113 -35.39 -6.34 38.39
C SER A 113 -36.55 -5.76 37.56
N GLU A 114 -36.83 -6.55 36.50
CA GLU A 114 -38.13 -6.90 35.89
C GLU A 114 -38.89 -5.96 34.93
N SER A 115 -38.79 -6.34 33.65
CA SER A 115 -39.89 -6.92 32.87
C SER A 115 -40.84 -6.03 32.04
N SER A 116 -41.31 -6.72 30.99
CA SER A 116 -42.57 -6.56 30.26
C SER A 116 -42.53 -5.84 28.91
N GLN A 117 -42.82 -6.69 27.92
CA GLN A 117 -43.39 -6.41 26.62
C GLN A 117 -44.70 -5.61 26.74
N LYS A 118 -44.96 -4.66 25.82
CA LYS A 118 -46.28 -4.55 25.15
C LYS A 118 -46.30 -3.51 24.00
N GLU A 119 -46.75 -4.00 22.84
CA GLU A 119 -47.65 -3.40 21.83
C GLU A 119 -47.53 -1.92 21.43
N SER A 120 -47.30 -1.67 20.14
CA SER A 120 -48.37 -1.41 19.15
C SER A 120 -47.84 -1.60 17.72
#